data_AF-A0A150R5E6-F1
#
_entry.id   AF-A0A150R5E6-F1
#
_cell.length_a   1.000
_cell.length_b   1.000
_cell.length_c   1.000
_cell.angle_alpha   90.00
_cell.angle_beta   90.00
_cell.angle_gamma   90.00
#
_symmetry.space_group_name_H-M   'P 1'
#
loop_
_entity.id
_entity.type
_entity.pdbx_description
1 polymer ?
#
loop_
_entity_poly.entity_id
_entity_poly.type
_entity_poly.pdbx_seq_one_letter_code
_entity_poly.pdbx_strand_id
1 'polypeptide(L)'
;GSTTGAQYYVATNGSDSNPGTLDRPFKTISKGVNAANAGDTVYIRGGTYTGWSNGIHPTKSGTQAAWITFRAYPGELPILDGGGSDGSGFEPVSTAVRYIRVMGIAARNYTSSGFANGWNNPSSNIELKYTIAENNGINGIAFYKATGVRIENSIIAHNGNKLPSWSSGVNLFQVGGTAQDNVVHGNVSFENIDISSNRSDGSGFILDENSTGATFENNIGFRNGGSCIRITRSPNAVIANNTCFGNGIDPNVQYHHEIFFSDAGSRTGAVVRNNVAVASSGNQALFGATGVTQSNNLLLNGGAAAPFFTSTSGALDFHAADGATQLIDAGTSASAPTDDIGFDPRCLKQQSGQAVSWWQYAPDYTYIASVGGIEGCFRPVARPQGSAADIGAYERPSGG
;
A
#
# COMPACT_ATOMS: atom_id res chain seq x y z
N GLY A 1 35.38 -4.15 0.52
CA GLY A 1 35.11 -3.39 -0.72
C GLY A 1 33.65 -3.54 -1.04
N SER A 2 32.92 -2.42 -1.19
CA SER A 2 31.54 -2.46 -1.65
C SER A 2 31.55 -2.84 -3.12
N THR A 3 31.30 -4.12 -3.42
CA THR A 3 31.04 -4.56 -4.78
C THR A 3 29.60 -4.20 -5.07
N THR A 4 29.38 -3.12 -5.82
CA THR A 4 28.09 -2.84 -6.44
C THR A 4 27.65 -4.08 -7.22
N GLY A 5 26.49 -4.65 -6.90
CA GLY A 5 25.97 -5.82 -7.62
C GLY A 5 25.76 -5.51 -9.10
N ALA A 6 25.62 -6.57 -9.90
CA ALA A 6 25.38 -6.46 -11.32
C ALA A 6 24.06 -5.73 -11.63
N GLN A 7 24.03 -5.04 -12.76
CA GLN A 7 22.84 -4.37 -13.26
C GLN A 7 22.36 -5.08 -14.51
N TYR A 8 21.09 -5.47 -14.50
CA TYR A 8 20.40 -6.05 -15.65
C TYR A 8 19.27 -5.15 -16.12
N TYR A 9 18.99 -5.15 -17.41
CA TYR A 9 17.95 -4.33 -18.02
C TYR A 9 16.96 -5.20 -18.79
N VAL A 10 15.68 -4.91 -18.58
CA VAL A 10 14.55 -5.55 -19.27
C VAL A 10 13.76 -4.48 -20.01
N ALA A 11 13.44 -4.70 -21.28
CA ALA A 11 12.64 -3.80 -22.08
C ALA A 11 11.67 -4.56 -23.00
N THR A 12 10.51 -3.97 -23.29
CA THR A 12 9.48 -4.58 -24.18
C THR A 12 9.99 -4.84 -25.59
N ASN A 13 10.98 -4.06 -26.06
CA ASN A 13 11.66 -4.21 -27.35
C ASN A 13 12.99 -4.98 -27.26
N GLY A 14 13.29 -5.62 -26.12
CA GLY A 14 14.50 -6.40 -25.90
C GLY A 14 14.48 -7.80 -26.53
N SER A 15 15.51 -8.59 -26.23
CA SER A 15 15.64 -10.01 -26.61
C SER A 15 16.27 -10.81 -25.48
N ASP A 16 15.76 -12.00 -25.16
CA ASP A 16 16.35 -12.87 -24.13
C ASP A 16 17.68 -13.53 -24.55
N SER A 17 18.08 -13.34 -25.82
CA SER A 17 19.43 -13.64 -26.31
C SER A 17 20.44 -12.51 -26.08
N ASN A 18 19.99 -11.33 -25.64
CA ASN A 18 20.88 -10.23 -25.29
C ASN A 18 21.58 -10.47 -23.94
N PRO A 19 22.69 -9.77 -23.64
CA PRO A 19 23.39 -9.89 -22.37
C PRO A 19 22.67 -9.21 -21.18
N GLY A 20 21.58 -8.46 -21.41
CA GLY A 20 20.86 -7.75 -20.36
C GLY A 20 21.50 -6.43 -19.97
N THR A 21 22.27 -5.81 -20.87
CA THR A 21 22.84 -4.46 -20.72
C THR A 21 21.84 -3.38 -21.14
N LEU A 22 22.07 -2.11 -20.79
CA LEU A 22 21.16 -1.01 -21.16
C LEU A 22 20.87 -0.93 -22.67
N ASP A 23 21.92 -1.05 -23.50
CA ASP A 23 21.81 -1.00 -24.96
C ASP A 23 21.26 -2.28 -25.59
N ARG A 24 21.30 -3.39 -24.84
CA ARG A 24 20.86 -4.72 -25.27
C ARG A 24 20.13 -5.40 -24.12
N PRO A 25 18.91 -4.95 -23.80
CA PRO A 25 18.16 -5.46 -22.67
C PRO A 25 17.57 -6.85 -22.96
N PHE A 26 17.29 -7.61 -21.91
CA PHE A 26 16.42 -8.78 -21.98
C PHE A 26 15.01 -8.38 -22.42
N LYS A 27 14.26 -9.34 -22.96
CA LYS A 27 12.85 -9.13 -23.32
C LYS A 27 11.92 -9.37 -22.14
N THR A 28 12.18 -10.42 -21.37
CA THR A 28 11.27 -10.88 -20.32
C THR A 28 11.80 -10.54 -18.92
N ILE A 29 10.88 -10.22 -18.01
CA ILE A 29 11.23 -9.97 -16.60
C ILE A 29 11.78 -11.26 -15.97
N SER A 30 11.23 -12.42 -16.33
CA SER A 30 11.72 -13.73 -15.89
C SER A 30 13.19 -13.97 -16.24
N LYS A 31 13.67 -13.48 -17.40
CA LYS A 31 15.09 -13.58 -17.74
C LYS A 31 15.96 -12.74 -16.78
N GLY A 32 15.51 -11.54 -16.43
CA GLY A 32 16.17 -10.70 -15.42
C GLY A 32 16.16 -11.33 -14.03
N VAL A 33 15.02 -11.86 -13.60
CA VAL A 33 14.86 -12.60 -12.33
C VAL A 33 15.86 -13.76 -12.23
N ASN A 34 16.00 -14.55 -13.30
CA ASN A 34 16.91 -15.70 -13.31
C ASN A 34 18.39 -15.29 -13.32
N ALA A 35 18.72 -14.14 -13.93
CA ALA A 35 20.09 -13.63 -14.00
C ALA A 35 20.55 -13.07 -12.64
N ALA A 36 19.69 -12.36 -11.94
CA ALA A 36 20.02 -11.67 -10.69
C ALA A 36 20.47 -12.62 -9.57
N ASN A 37 21.42 -12.17 -8.76
CA ASN A 37 21.89 -12.76 -7.51
C ASN A 37 21.86 -11.70 -6.39
N ALA A 38 22.17 -12.11 -5.16
CA ALA A 38 22.19 -11.20 -4.01
C ALA A 38 23.05 -9.95 -4.28
N GLY A 39 22.45 -8.76 -4.12
CA GLY A 39 23.08 -7.46 -4.38
C GLY A 39 22.81 -6.89 -5.77
N ASP A 40 22.33 -7.70 -6.71
CA ASP A 40 22.06 -7.27 -8.09
C ASP A 40 20.77 -6.46 -8.20
N THR A 41 20.69 -5.63 -9.23
CA THR A 41 19.51 -4.84 -9.58
C THR A 41 19.04 -5.15 -11.00
N VAL A 42 17.76 -5.46 -11.16
CA VAL A 42 17.08 -5.58 -12.45
C VAL A 42 16.26 -4.31 -12.68
N TYR A 43 16.70 -3.49 -13.62
CA TYR A 43 15.98 -2.33 -14.11
C TYR A 43 14.98 -2.73 -15.20
N ILE A 44 13.72 -2.38 -15.01
CA ILE A 44 12.63 -2.66 -15.94
C ILE A 44 12.23 -1.35 -16.60
N ARG A 45 12.40 -1.27 -17.92
CA ARG A 45 12.07 -0.08 -18.72
C ARG A 45 10.55 0.10 -18.81
N GLY A 46 10.12 1.33 -19.04
CA GLY A 46 8.73 1.71 -19.20
C GLY A 46 8.03 0.94 -20.32
N GLY A 47 6.74 0.70 -20.13
CA GLY A 47 5.91 -0.08 -21.04
C GLY A 47 5.07 -1.12 -20.32
N THR A 48 4.16 -1.74 -21.08
CA THR A 48 3.28 -2.79 -20.56
C THR A 48 3.86 -4.15 -20.87
N TYR A 49 4.01 -4.98 -19.84
CA TYR A 49 4.48 -6.34 -19.93
C TYR A 49 3.36 -7.30 -19.58
N THR A 50 3.06 -8.22 -20.50
CA THR A 50 1.96 -9.18 -20.37
C THR A 50 2.45 -10.61 -20.33
N GLY A 51 1.64 -11.49 -19.75
CA GLY A 51 1.90 -12.92 -19.67
C GLY A 51 2.86 -13.31 -18.54
N TRP A 52 2.80 -14.58 -18.16
CA TRP A 52 3.53 -15.14 -17.03
C TRP A 52 5.04 -14.85 -17.02
N SER A 53 5.69 -14.86 -18.19
CA SER A 53 7.14 -14.56 -18.31
C SER A 53 7.52 -13.13 -17.91
N ASN A 54 6.53 -12.28 -17.68
CA ASN A 54 6.68 -10.91 -17.26
C ASN A 54 6.20 -10.62 -15.83
N GLY A 55 5.86 -11.64 -15.05
CA GLY A 55 5.77 -11.50 -13.60
C GLY A 55 7.16 -11.50 -12.93
N ILE A 56 7.23 -10.92 -11.74
CA ILE A 56 8.40 -11.00 -10.86
C ILE A 56 8.22 -12.22 -9.97
N HIS A 57 8.88 -13.31 -10.34
CA HIS A 57 8.77 -14.60 -9.64
C HIS A 57 10.12 -15.05 -9.08
N PRO A 58 10.64 -14.42 -8.00
CA PRO A 58 11.98 -14.70 -7.52
C PRO A 58 12.11 -16.15 -7.06
N THR A 59 13.19 -16.79 -7.47
CA THR A 59 13.63 -18.14 -7.06
C THR A 59 14.80 -18.10 -6.09
N LYS A 60 15.48 -16.95 -6.01
CA LYS A 60 16.69 -16.72 -5.20
C LYS A 60 16.41 -15.68 -4.13
N SER A 61 17.23 -15.72 -3.09
CA SER A 61 17.20 -14.74 -2.00
C SER A 61 18.37 -13.77 -2.09
N GLY A 62 18.14 -12.55 -1.62
CA GLY A 62 19.22 -11.67 -1.22
C GLY A 62 19.78 -12.06 0.16
N THR A 63 20.53 -11.13 0.74
CA THR A 63 20.93 -11.16 2.15
C THR A 63 20.63 -9.79 2.78
N GLN A 64 20.69 -9.70 4.10
CA GLN A 64 20.51 -8.44 4.81
C GLN A 64 21.43 -7.32 4.29
N ALA A 65 22.65 -7.65 3.87
CA ALA A 65 23.62 -6.71 3.32
C ALA A 65 23.56 -6.56 1.78
N ALA A 66 22.82 -7.42 1.08
CA ALA A 66 22.81 -7.48 -0.39
C ALA A 66 21.45 -7.98 -0.90
N TRP A 67 20.47 -7.07 -0.95
CA TRP A 67 19.12 -7.36 -1.43
C TRP A 67 19.11 -7.58 -2.95
N ILE A 68 18.21 -8.42 -3.44
CA ILE A 68 17.90 -8.45 -4.88
C ILE A 68 16.86 -7.37 -5.14
N THR A 69 17.14 -6.45 -6.05
CA THR A 69 16.23 -5.32 -6.34
C THR A 69 15.66 -5.43 -7.74
N PHE A 70 14.33 -5.44 -7.85
CA PHE A 70 13.59 -5.23 -9.10
C PHE A 70 13.06 -3.81 -9.09
N ARG A 71 13.47 -2.97 -10.03
CA ARG A 71 13.01 -1.57 -10.03
C ARG A 71 12.70 -1.05 -11.41
N ALA A 72 11.79 -0.08 -11.46
CA ALA A 72 11.67 0.76 -12.63
C ALA A 72 13.00 1.42 -12.98
N TYR A 73 13.27 1.51 -14.28
CA TYR A 73 14.30 2.40 -14.78
C TYR A 73 13.95 3.84 -14.38
N PRO A 74 14.92 4.64 -13.88
CA PRO A 74 14.62 5.97 -13.34
C PRO A 74 13.79 6.84 -14.30
N GLY A 75 12.71 7.41 -13.79
CA GLY A 75 11.79 8.26 -14.57
C GLY A 75 10.81 7.51 -15.47
N GLU A 76 10.85 6.17 -15.51
CA GLU A 76 9.97 5.36 -16.35
C GLU A 76 8.91 4.61 -15.52
N LEU A 77 7.82 4.20 -16.18
CA LEU A 77 6.68 3.52 -15.56
C LEU A 77 6.46 2.13 -16.21
N PRO A 78 7.06 1.05 -15.67
CA PRO A 78 6.73 -0.30 -16.08
C PRO A 78 5.40 -0.76 -15.48
N ILE A 79 4.57 -1.38 -16.33
CA ILE A 79 3.26 -1.93 -15.95
C ILE A 79 3.27 -3.42 -16.23
N LEU A 80 3.11 -4.21 -15.18
CA LEU A 80 2.88 -5.65 -15.23
C LEU A 80 1.38 -5.85 -15.33
N ASP A 81 0.93 -6.38 -16.46
CA ASP A 81 -0.50 -6.53 -16.77
C ASP A 81 -0.83 -8.01 -16.93
N GLY A 82 -1.51 -8.56 -15.92
CA GLY A 82 -1.89 -9.97 -15.87
C GLY A 82 -3.01 -10.37 -16.84
N GLY A 83 -3.59 -9.42 -17.58
CA GLY A 83 -4.57 -9.67 -18.63
C GLY A 83 -5.87 -10.36 -18.18
N GLY A 84 -6.09 -10.50 -16.86
CA GLY A 84 -7.17 -11.28 -16.29
C GLY A 84 -6.96 -12.80 -16.32
N SER A 85 -5.77 -13.29 -16.70
CA SER A 85 -5.46 -14.72 -16.77
C SER A 85 -4.35 -15.16 -15.81
N ASP A 86 -3.43 -14.26 -15.47
CA ASP A 86 -2.25 -14.60 -14.69
C ASP A 86 -2.53 -14.49 -13.19
N GLY A 87 -1.82 -15.30 -12.39
CA GLY A 87 -2.00 -15.42 -10.94
C GLY A 87 -1.70 -14.13 -10.19
N SER A 88 -0.42 -13.78 -10.04
CA SER A 88 0.03 -12.58 -9.34
C SER A 88 1.20 -11.91 -10.07
N GLY A 89 1.35 -10.58 -9.95
CA GLY A 89 2.43 -9.84 -10.60
C GLY A 89 3.78 -9.98 -9.93
N PHE A 90 3.78 -10.08 -8.60
CA PHE A 90 4.90 -10.54 -7.81
C PHE A 90 4.48 -11.74 -6.98
N GLU A 91 5.21 -12.85 -7.09
CA GLU A 91 5.02 -14.04 -6.26
C GLU A 91 6.30 -14.88 -6.20
N PRO A 92 7.01 -14.93 -5.06
CA PRO A 92 8.11 -15.84 -4.84
C PRO A 92 7.68 -17.30 -4.99
N VAL A 93 8.50 -18.08 -5.68
CA VAL A 93 8.14 -19.47 -6.05
C VAL A 93 8.60 -20.51 -5.02
N SER A 94 9.08 -20.09 -3.85
CA SER A 94 9.40 -21.00 -2.74
C SER A 94 9.31 -20.31 -1.38
N THR A 95 9.17 -21.12 -0.32
CA THR A 95 9.06 -20.71 1.09
C THR A 95 10.36 -20.13 1.69
N ALA A 96 11.44 -20.05 0.90
CA ALA A 96 12.76 -19.62 1.38
C ALA A 96 13.16 -18.21 0.92
N VAL A 97 12.41 -17.61 -0.03
CA VAL A 97 12.75 -16.34 -0.66
C VAL A 97 12.68 -15.18 0.35
N ARG A 98 13.75 -14.40 0.40
CA ARG A 98 13.92 -13.28 1.34
C ARG A 98 14.86 -12.20 0.81
N TYR A 99 14.79 -11.02 1.41
CA TYR A 99 15.59 -9.83 1.05
C TYR A 99 15.38 -9.44 -0.42
N ILE A 100 14.12 -9.26 -0.79
CA ILE A 100 13.71 -8.83 -2.13
C ILE A 100 13.09 -7.44 -2.03
N ARG A 101 13.51 -6.55 -2.92
CA ARG A 101 12.96 -5.20 -3.04
C ARG A 101 12.33 -5.02 -4.41
N VAL A 102 11.11 -4.49 -4.45
CA VAL A 102 10.40 -4.12 -5.68
C VAL A 102 10.09 -2.63 -5.63
N MET A 103 10.51 -1.85 -6.65
CA MET A 103 10.38 -0.39 -6.63
C MET A 103 9.84 0.22 -7.92
N GLY A 104 8.86 1.11 -7.84
CA GLY A 104 8.43 1.90 -9.00
C GLY A 104 7.60 1.13 -10.03
N ILE A 105 6.99 0.00 -9.64
CA ILE A 105 6.33 -0.93 -10.57
C ILE A 105 4.83 -0.97 -10.32
N ALA A 106 4.04 -0.89 -11.39
CA ALA A 106 2.61 -1.15 -11.34
C ALA A 106 2.30 -2.62 -11.65
N ALA A 107 1.41 -3.25 -10.89
CA ALA A 107 0.87 -4.58 -11.14
C ALA A 107 -0.66 -4.49 -11.17
N ARG A 108 -1.26 -4.83 -12.32
CA ARG A 108 -2.70 -4.74 -12.52
C ARG A 108 -3.28 -5.92 -13.27
N ASN A 109 -4.60 -6.04 -13.16
CA ASN A 109 -5.40 -7.02 -13.89
C ASN A 109 -5.04 -8.48 -13.59
N TYR A 110 -4.39 -8.80 -12.47
CA TYR A 110 -4.15 -10.18 -12.07
C TYR A 110 -5.43 -10.86 -11.55
N THR A 111 -5.47 -12.18 -11.62
CA THR A 111 -6.59 -13.00 -11.12
C THR A 111 -6.54 -13.14 -9.61
N SER A 112 -5.35 -13.24 -9.01
CA SER A 112 -5.12 -13.21 -7.57
C SER A 112 -4.72 -11.80 -7.14
N SER A 113 -3.43 -11.49 -7.04
CA SER A 113 -2.97 -10.27 -6.37
C SER A 113 -1.93 -9.50 -7.18
N GLY A 114 -1.83 -8.19 -6.98
CA GLY A 114 -0.76 -7.40 -7.61
C GLY A 114 0.61 -7.87 -7.10
N PHE A 115 0.78 -7.86 -5.78
CA PHE A 115 1.98 -8.32 -5.12
C PHE A 115 1.64 -9.24 -3.95
N ALA A 116 2.05 -10.51 -4.00
CA ALA A 116 1.82 -11.42 -2.89
C ALA A 116 2.95 -12.42 -2.69
N ASN A 117 2.98 -13.11 -1.55
CA ASN A 117 3.85 -14.27 -1.37
C ASN A 117 3.16 -15.62 -1.60
N GLY A 118 1.87 -15.64 -1.90
CA GLY A 118 1.10 -16.88 -2.03
C GLY A 118 0.84 -17.55 -0.67
N TRP A 119 -0.32 -18.20 -0.53
CA TRP A 119 -0.85 -18.70 0.75
C TRP A 119 0.06 -19.68 1.50
N ASN A 120 0.84 -20.47 0.74
CA ASN A 120 1.67 -21.56 1.24
C ASN A 120 3.17 -21.27 1.19
N ASN A 121 3.60 -20.06 0.79
CA ASN A 121 5.01 -19.71 0.70
C ASN A 121 5.34 -18.55 1.65
N PRO A 122 5.46 -18.81 2.98
CA PRO A 122 5.93 -17.79 3.90
C PRO A 122 7.24 -17.19 3.37
N SER A 123 7.32 -15.87 3.38
CA SER A 123 8.48 -15.10 2.92
C SER A 123 8.94 -14.16 4.02
N SER A 124 10.15 -13.63 3.92
CA SER A 124 10.60 -12.64 4.92
C SER A 124 11.45 -11.55 4.30
N ASN A 125 11.49 -10.37 4.92
CA ASN A 125 12.29 -9.23 4.46
C ASN A 125 11.96 -8.88 3.00
N ILE A 126 10.69 -8.55 2.75
CA ILE A 126 10.21 -8.13 1.44
C ILE A 126 9.83 -6.65 1.51
N GLU A 127 10.38 -5.85 0.61
CA GLU A 127 10.11 -4.42 0.49
C GLU A 127 9.40 -4.12 -0.83
N LEU A 128 8.23 -3.50 -0.74
CA LEU A 128 7.53 -2.90 -1.89
C LEU A 128 7.55 -1.39 -1.69
N LYS A 129 8.12 -0.64 -2.65
CA LYS A 129 8.21 0.82 -2.58
C LYS A 129 7.69 1.46 -3.85
N TYR A 130 6.88 2.51 -3.78
CA TYR A 130 6.40 3.20 -5.00
C TYR A 130 5.74 2.23 -5.99
N THR A 131 4.85 1.37 -5.50
CA THR A 131 4.13 0.41 -6.36
C THR A 131 2.69 0.86 -6.60
N ILE A 132 2.09 0.40 -7.70
CA ILE A 132 0.64 0.47 -7.90
C ILE A 132 0.09 -0.95 -7.91
N ALA A 133 -0.89 -1.25 -7.07
CA ALA A 133 -1.65 -2.50 -7.12
C ALA A 133 -3.12 -2.19 -7.47
N GLU A 134 -3.49 -2.45 -8.73
CA GLU A 134 -4.79 -2.00 -9.25
C GLU A 134 -5.59 -3.12 -9.90
N ASN A 135 -6.89 -3.18 -9.63
CA ASN A 135 -7.82 -4.05 -10.35
C ASN A 135 -7.40 -5.54 -10.34
N ASN A 136 -6.90 -6.03 -9.20
CA ASN A 136 -6.54 -7.42 -9.01
C ASN A 136 -7.69 -8.20 -8.36
N GLY A 137 -7.80 -9.50 -8.69
CA GLY A 137 -9.02 -10.25 -8.39
C GLY A 137 -9.28 -10.56 -6.92
N ILE A 138 -8.24 -10.63 -6.10
CA ILE A 138 -8.26 -10.87 -4.65
C ILE A 138 -7.67 -9.66 -3.93
N ASN A 139 -6.36 -9.58 -3.71
CA ASN A 139 -5.76 -8.48 -2.93
C ASN A 139 -4.97 -7.53 -3.84
N GLY A 140 -4.79 -6.28 -3.40
CA GLY A 140 -3.75 -5.44 -4.01
C GLY A 140 -2.37 -5.98 -3.66
N ILE A 141 -2.11 -6.02 -2.36
CA ILE A 141 -0.87 -6.51 -1.76
C ILE A 141 -1.21 -7.49 -0.64
N ALA A 142 -0.64 -8.70 -0.63
CA ALA A 142 -0.91 -9.68 0.41
C ALA A 142 0.31 -10.48 0.85
N PHE A 143 0.56 -10.51 2.16
CA PHE A 143 1.62 -11.32 2.74
C PHE A 143 1.06 -12.23 3.83
N TYR A 144 1.20 -13.53 3.58
CA TYR A 144 0.72 -14.61 4.43
C TYR A 144 1.89 -15.23 5.20
N LYS A 145 1.78 -15.31 6.53
CA LYS A 145 2.77 -15.99 7.40
C LYS A 145 4.20 -15.45 7.21
N ALA A 146 4.30 -14.17 6.85
CA ALA A 146 5.55 -13.50 6.54
C ALA A 146 6.13 -12.77 7.77
N THR A 147 7.35 -12.28 7.66
CA THR A 147 8.03 -11.46 8.67
C THR A 147 8.88 -10.40 7.99
N GLY A 148 8.97 -9.19 8.52
CA GLY A 148 9.81 -8.16 7.90
C GLY A 148 9.22 -7.63 6.59
N VAL A 149 7.90 -7.46 6.53
CA VAL A 149 7.21 -6.96 5.33
C VAL A 149 7.11 -5.44 5.41
N ARG A 150 7.63 -4.74 4.39
CA ARG A 150 7.55 -3.28 4.32
C ARG A 150 6.87 -2.86 3.02
N ILE A 151 5.79 -2.10 3.15
CA ILE A 151 4.98 -1.60 2.03
C ILE A 151 4.96 -0.08 2.15
N GLU A 152 5.64 0.60 1.24
CA GLU A 152 5.98 2.01 1.40
C GLU A 152 5.59 2.84 0.18
N ASN A 153 4.88 3.94 0.41
CA ASN A 153 4.60 4.95 -0.61
C ASN A 153 3.97 4.37 -1.88
N SER A 154 2.98 3.49 -1.72
CA SER A 154 2.30 2.82 -2.83
C SER A 154 0.84 3.27 -2.98
N ILE A 155 0.29 3.06 -4.18
CA ILE A 155 -1.13 3.31 -4.50
C ILE A 155 -1.83 1.96 -4.68
N ILE A 156 -2.94 1.73 -3.97
CA ILE A 156 -3.64 0.46 -3.96
C ILE A 156 -5.13 0.70 -4.22
N ALA A 157 -5.64 0.23 -5.36
CA ALA A 157 -6.99 0.57 -5.81
C ALA A 157 -7.75 -0.59 -6.43
N HIS A 158 -9.07 -0.62 -6.23
CA HIS A 158 -10.00 -1.46 -7.02
C HIS A 158 -9.74 -2.97 -6.94
N ASN A 159 -9.13 -3.45 -5.87
CA ASN A 159 -8.83 -4.88 -5.73
C ASN A 159 -10.00 -5.66 -5.12
N GLY A 160 -10.03 -6.97 -5.37
CA GLY A 160 -11.00 -7.92 -4.82
C GLY A 160 -12.29 -8.05 -5.62
N ASN A 161 -12.25 -7.68 -6.90
CA ASN A 161 -13.43 -7.56 -7.76
C ASN A 161 -13.62 -8.70 -8.78
N LYS A 162 -12.83 -9.79 -8.72
CA LYS A 162 -12.93 -10.90 -9.70
C LYS A 162 -13.16 -12.27 -9.08
N LEU A 163 -12.53 -12.55 -7.94
CA LEU A 163 -12.64 -13.84 -7.27
C LEU A 163 -13.28 -13.66 -5.87
N PRO A 164 -14.32 -14.43 -5.54
CA PRO A 164 -14.89 -14.45 -4.19
C PRO A 164 -13.85 -14.90 -3.17
N SER A 165 -13.33 -13.95 -2.39
CA SER A 165 -12.33 -14.17 -1.34
C SER A 165 -12.33 -13.00 -0.38
N TRP A 166 -11.87 -13.22 0.86
CA TRP A 166 -11.60 -12.18 1.86
C TRP A 166 -10.47 -11.28 1.39
N SER A 167 -10.88 -10.21 0.72
CA SER A 167 -10.02 -9.37 -0.11
C SER A 167 -9.86 -8.00 0.53
N SER A 168 -8.67 -7.43 0.47
CA SER A 168 -8.40 -6.06 0.93
C SER A 168 -7.34 -5.41 0.04
N GLY A 169 -7.17 -4.11 0.16
CA GLY A 169 -6.07 -3.40 -0.50
C GLY A 169 -4.73 -3.98 -0.07
N VAL A 170 -4.43 -3.91 1.23
CA VAL A 170 -3.27 -4.56 1.86
C VAL A 170 -3.74 -5.57 2.88
N ASN A 171 -3.32 -6.83 2.75
CA ASN A 171 -3.62 -7.91 3.69
C ASN A 171 -2.34 -8.50 4.31
N LEU A 172 -2.14 -8.28 5.60
CA LEU A 172 -1.10 -8.93 6.40
C LEU A 172 -1.74 -10.01 7.27
N PHE A 173 -1.66 -11.27 6.83
CA PHE A 173 -2.34 -12.40 7.48
C PHE A 173 -1.33 -13.31 8.17
N GLN A 174 -1.56 -13.62 9.45
CA GLN A 174 -0.66 -14.45 10.27
C GLN A 174 0.81 -13.98 10.25
N VAL A 175 1.06 -12.68 10.07
CA VAL A 175 2.45 -12.18 10.01
C VAL A 175 3.11 -12.26 11.39
N GLY A 176 4.32 -12.82 11.40
CA GLY A 176 5.16 -12.90 12.58
C GLY A 176 5.93 -11.60 12.82
N GLY A 177 6.65 -11.51 13.95
CA GLY A 177 7.53 -10.39 14.26
C GLY A 177 6.85 -9.31 15.09
N THR A 178 7.39 -8.10 15.00
CA THR A 178 6.99 -6.94 15.79
C THR A 178 6.40 -5.84 14.90
N ALA A 179 5.86 -4.79 15.51
CA ALA A 179 5.40 -3.61 14.80
C ALA A 179 6.53 -2.90 14.03
N GLN A 180 7.79 -3.14 14.37
CA GLN A 180 8.97 -2.61 13.69
C GLN A 180 9.38 -3.45 12.48
N ASP A 181 9.05 -4.74 12.49
CA ASP A 181 9.36 -5.66 11.39
C ASP A 181 8.37 -5.48 10.23
N ASN A 182 7.07 -5.39 10.56
CA ASN A 182 6.01 -5.24 9.54
C ASN A 182 5.51 -3.80 9.52
N VAL A 183 5.77 -3.08 8.43
CA VAL A 183 5.47 -1.64 8.31
C VAL A 183 4.72 -1.35 7.02
N VAL A 184 3.56 -0.72 7.16
CA VAL A 184 2.74 -0.20 6.08
C VAL A 184 2.77 1.32 6.21
N HIS A 185 3.62 1.96 5.40
CA HIS A 185 3.98 3.37 5.55
C HIS A 185 3.63 4.19 4.30
N GLY A 186 2.97 5.33 4.45
CA GLY A 186 2.85 6.31 3.38
C GLY A 186 2.01 5.88 2.18
N ASN A 187 1.10 4.90 2.33
CA ASN A 187 0.34 4.34 1.21
C ASN A 187 -1.01 5.03 1.02
N VAL A 188 -1.50 5.05 -0.22
CA VAL A 188 -2.85 5.51 -0.57
C VAL A 188 -3.68 4.32 -1.01
N SER A 189 -4.69 3.93 -0.22
CA SER A 189 -5.53 2.76 -0.49
C SER A 189 -7.01 3.14 -0.61
N PHE A 190 -7.63 2.85 -1.74
CA PHE A 190 -9.01 3.26 -1.97
C PHE A 190 -9.82 2.30 -2.80
N GLU A 191 -11.13 2.30 -2.56
CA GLU A 191 -12.11 1.61 -3.39
C GLU A 191 -11.84 0.11 -3.60
N ASN A 192 -11.16 -0.54 -2.65
CA ASN A 192 -11.03 -1.99 -2.60
C ASN A 192 -12.35 -2.64 -2.13
N ILE A 193 -12.61 -3.88 -2.52
CA ILE A 193 -13.87 -4.58 -2.24
C ILE A 193 -13.62 -6.03 -1.84
N ASP A 194 -14.51 -6.60 -1.05
CA ASP A 194 -14.62 -8.05 -0.84
C ASP A 194 -15.93 -8.50 -1.48
N ILE A 195 -15.85 -9.33 -2.53
CA ILE A 195 -17.03 -9.87 -3.22
C ILE A 195 -17.39 -11.30 -2.76
N SER A 196 -16.76 -11.81 -1.71
CA SER A 196 -17.13 -13.10 -1.11
C SER A 196 -18.58 -13.07 -0.60
N SER A 197 -19.12 -14.25 -0.28
CA SER A 197 -20.44 -14.34 0.35
C SER A 197 -20.47 -13.78 1.78
N ASN A 198 -19.31 -13.63 2.42
CA ASN A 198 -19.22 -13.11 3.79
C ASN A 198 -19.23 -11.59 3.82
N ARG A 199 -18.67 -10.94 2.78
CA ARG A 199 -18.58 -9.49 2.66
C ARG A 199 -18.03 -8.85 3.95
N SER A 200 -17.04 -9.46 4.58
CA SER A 200 -16.53 -8.97 5.87
C SER A 200 -15.36 -8.01 5.69
N ASP A 201 -14.68 -8.06 4.55
CA ASP A 201 -13.42 -7.35 4.36
C ASP A 201 -13.61 -6.16 3.40
N GLY A 202 -12.79 -6.05 2.36
CA GLY A 202 -12.74 -4.91 1.46
C GLY A 202 -12.02 -3.71 2.06
N SER A 203 -11.18 -3.92 3.08
CA SER A 203 -10.53 -2.83 3.80
C SER A 203 -9.39 -2.23 2.99
N GLY A 204 -9.04 -0.97 3.27
CA GLY A 204 -7.84 -0.35 2.70
C GLY A 204 -6.58 -1.08 3.17
N PHE A 205 -6.51 -1.34 4.48
CA PHE A 205 -5.42 -2.03 5.16
C PHE A 205 -5.98 -2.98 6.23
N ILE A 206 -5.50 -4.22 6.28
CA ILE A 206 -5.89 -5.18 7.31
C ILE A 206 -4.68 -5.90 7.91
N LEU A 207 -4.61 -5.94 9.25
CA LEU A 207 -3.78 -6.86 10.02
C LEU A 207 -4.68 -8.00 10.49
N ASP A 208 -4.49 -9.15 9.88
CA ASP A 208 -5.45 -10.23 9.96
C ASP A 208 -4.90 -11.44 10.71
N GLU A 209 -5.82 -12.11 11.40
CA GLU A 209 -5.71 -13.42 12.04
C GLU A 209 -4.34 -13.84 12.58
N ASN A 210 -4.17 -13.82 13.91
CA ASN A 210 -2.98 -14.33 14.59
C ASN A 210 -1.66 -13.69 14.11
N SER A 211 -1.74 -12.47 13.58
CA SER A 211 -0.54 -11.66 13.36
C SER A 211 -0.04 -11.13 14.71
N THR A 212 1.26 -10.88 14.82
CA THR A 212 1.92 -10.60 16.12
C THR A 212 2.30 -9.14 16.36
N GLY A 213 2.25 -8.33 15.30
CA GLY A 213 2.42 -6.88 15.34
C GLY A 213 2.68 -6.31 13.94
N ALA A 214 2.18 -5.10 13.70
CA ALA A 214 2.48 -4.30 12.52
C ALA A 214 2.26 -2.81 12.81
N THR A 215 3.01 -1.95 12.12
CA THR A 215 2.78 -0.50 12.11
C THR A 215 2.06 -0.09 10.83
N PHE A 216 1.00 0.70 10.98
CA PHE A 216 0.32 1.42 9.91
C PHE A 216 0.54 2.91 10.17
N GLU A 217 1.36 3.55 9.33
CA GLU A 217 1.70 4.95 9.51
C GLU A 217 1.66 5.77 8.22
N ASN A 218 1.32 7.06 8.33
CA ASN A 218 1.23 7.97 7.18
C ASN A 218 0.34 7.48 6.04
N ASN A 219 -0.58 6.55 6.26
CA ASN A 219 -1.41 6.04 5.17
C ASN A 219 -2.66 6.90 4.99
N ILE A 220 -3.11 7.00 3.75
CA ILE A 220 -4.41 7.54 3.39
C ILE A 220 -5.30 6.38 2.94
N GLY A 221 -6.40 6.16 3.64
CA GLY A 221 -7.42 5.19 3.24
C GLY A 221 -8.75 5.88 3.01
N PHE A 222 -9.35 5.74 1.83
CA PHE A 222 -10.64 6.38 1.56
C PHE A 222 -11.54 5.54 0.67
N ARG A 223 -12.86 5.62 0.91
CA ARG A 223 -13.87 4.98 0.05
C ARG A 223 -13.64 3.48 -0.19
N ASN A 224 -12.94 2.79 0.72
CA ASN A 224 -12.84 1.34 0.64
C ASN A 224 -14.22 0.75 0.95
N GLY A 225 -14.50 -0.41 0.33
CA GLY A 225 -15.73 -1.15 0.56
C GLY A 225 -15.90 -1.48 2.03
N GLY A 226 -14.84 -1.96 2.67
CA GLY A 226 -14.71 -2.16 4.12
C GLY A 226 -14.00 -1.02 4.84
N SER A 227 -13.27 -1.35 5.90
CA SER A 227 -12.68 -0.34 6.79
C SER A 227 -11.50 0.39 6.16
N CYS A 228 -11.08 1.52 6.74
CA CYS A 228 -9.79 2.12 6.37
C CYS A 228 -8.65 1.21 6.86
N ILE A 229 -8.58 1.01 8.18
CA ILE A 229 -7.61 0.13 8.85
C ILE A 229 -8.40 -0.82 9.74
N ARG A 230 -8.20 -2.12 9.54
CA ARG A 230 -8.82 -3.16 10.36
C ARG A 230 -7.78 -4.03 11.04
N ILE A 231 -7.99 -4.28 12.33
CA ILE A 231 -7.20 -5.22 13.13
C ILE A 231 -8.13 -6.36 13.56
N THR A 232 -7.74 -7.58 13.21
CA THR A 232 -8.51 -8.80 13.50
C THR A 232 -7.62 -9.82 14.20
N ARG A 233 -8.02 -10.26 15.40
CA ARG A 233 -7.35 -11.26 16.24
C ARG A 233 -5.82 -11.12 16.30
N SER A 234 -5.31 -9.88 16.34
CA SER A 234 -3.88 -9.58 16.21
C SER A 234 -3.44 -8.46 17.17
N PRO A 235 -2.59 -8.73 18.18
CA PRO A 235 -2.13 -7.72 19.13
C PRO A 235 -1.05 -6.79 18.56
N ASN A 236 -0.66 -5.79 19.36
CA ASN A 236 0.51 -4.93 19.20
C ASN A 236 0.53 -4.11 17.89
N ALA A 237 -0.64 -3.78 17.34
CA ALA A 237 -0.73 -2.87 16.21
C ALA A 237 -0.40 -1.42 16.63
N VAL A 238 0.41 -0.74 15.82
CA VAL A 238 0.64 0.71 15.95
C VAL A 238 -0.04 1.40 14.77
N ILE A 239 -0.97 2.31 15.05
CA ILE A 239 -1.71 3.07 14.04
C ILE A 239 -1.42 4.55 14.29
N ALA A 240 -0.53 5.14 13.50
CA ALA A 240 -0.01 6.49 13.73
C ALA A 240 -0.14 7.39 12.50
N ASN A 241 -0.61 8.63 12.65
CA ASN A 241 -0.56 9.60 11.55
C ASN A 241 -1.26 9.13 10.26
N ASN A 242 -2.34 8.37 10.35
CA ASN A 242 -3.12 7.98 9.17
C ASN A 242 -4.28 8.95 8.93
N THR A 243 -4.70 9.08 7.68
CA THR A 243 -5.92 9.78 7.27
C THR A 243 -6.93 8.79 6.70
N CYS A 244 -8.03 8.59 7.41
CA CYS A 244 -9.11 7.69 7.03
C CYS A 244 -10.37 8.49 6.72
N PHE A 245 -10.92 8.35 5.51
CA PHE A 245 -12.05 9.17 5.05
C PHE A 245 -13.10 8.38 4.28
N GLY A 246 -14.30 8.29 4.85
CA GLY A 246 -15.49 7.81 4.15
C GLY A 246 -15.33 6.39 3.62
N ASN A 247 -14.78 5.49 4.44
CA ASN A 247 -14.68 4.06 4.16
C ASN A 247 -15.98 3.35 4.60
N GLY A 248 -16.08 2.06 4.29
CA GLY A 248 -17.28 1.26 4.57
C GLY A 248 -18.40 1.53 3.59
N ILE A 249 -18.07 1.72 2.31
CA ILE A 249 -19.05 2.21 1.31
C ILE A 249 -19.68 1.12 0.45
N ASP A 250 -19.21 -0.13 0.54
CA ASP A 250 -19.93 -1.23 -0.12
C ASP A 250 -21.27 -1.45 0.62
N PRO A 251 -22.43 -1.30 -0.04
CA PRO A 251 -23.72 -1.47 0.63
C PRO A 251 -23.94 -2.88 1.19
N ASN A 252 -23.12 -3.86 0.79
CA ASN A 252 -23.21 -5.24 1.25
C ASN A 252 -22.18 -5.60 2.32
N VAL A 253 -21.23 -4.72 2.64
CA VAL A 253 -20.17 -5.04 3.61
C VAL A 253 -20.72 -5.14 5.02
N GLN A 254 -20.32 -6.19 5.72
CA GLN A 254 -20.68 -6.46 7.09
C GLN A 254 -19.56 -5.96 8.01
N TYR A 255 -19.93 -5.31 9.10
CA TYR A 255 -19.02 -4.92 10.19
C TYR A 255 -17.80 -4.11 9.73
N HIS A 256 -17.99 -2.80 9.53
CA HIS A 256 -16.97 -1.91 9.02
C HIS A 256 -17.04 -0.54 9.69
N HIS A 257 -15.89 0.07 9.90
CA HIS A 257 -15.73 1.43 10.46
C HIS A 257 -14.44 2.04 9.89
N GLU A 258 -14.05 3.26 10.25
CA GLU A 258 -12.77 3.80 9.74
C GLU A 258 -11.59 3.00 10.31
N ILE A 259 -11.35 3.12 11.62
CA ILE A 259 -10.36 2.30 12.34
C ILE A 259 -11.12 1.26 13.18
N PHE A 260 -10.96 -0.02 12.86
CA PHE A 260 -11.77 -1.10 13.41
C PHE A 260 -10.93 -2.17 14.12
N PHE A 261 -11.16 -2.36 15.43
CA PHE A 261 -10.67 -3.51 16.19
C PHE A 261 -11.78 -4.56 16.36
N SER A 262 -11.54 -5.78 15.85
CA SER A 262 -12.57 -6.83 15.78
C SER A 262 -12.88 -7.51 17.11
N ASP A 263 -11.94 -7.51 18.07
CA ASP A 263 -12.04 -8.30 19.31
C ASP A 263 -11.08 -7.81 20.41
N ALA A 264 -10.99 -8.55 21.53
CA ALA A 264 -10.09 -8.25 22.65
C ALA A 264 -8.60 -8.48 22.35
N GLY A 265 -8.27 -9.53 21.61
CA GLY A 265 -6.91 -9.81 21.16
C GLY A 265 -6.39 -8.69 20.27
N SER A 266 -7.23 -8.19 19.35
CA SER A 266 -6.92 -7.07 18.46
C SER A 266 -6.48 -5.79 19.18
N ARG A 267 -6.99 -5.57 20.40
CA ARG A 267 -6.69 -4.37 21.20
C ARG A 267 -5.45 -4.49 22.06
N THR A 268 -4.99 -5.70 22.30
CA THR A 268 -3.93 -5.97 23.28
C THR A 268 -2.63 -5.32 22.82
N GLY A 269 -2.09 -4.40 23.63
CA GLY A 269 -0.87 -3.65 23.28
C GLY A 269 -1.01 -2.66 22.13
N ALA A 270 -2.23 -2.44 21.61
CA ALA A 270 -2.45 -1.58 20.46
C ALA A 270 -2.32 -0.09 20.83
N VAL A 271 -1.82 0.69 19.87
CA VAL A 271 -1.59 2.13 19.98
C VAL A 271 -2.25 2.84 18.80
N VAL A 272 -3.00 3.91 19.07
CA VAL A 272 -3.65 4.73 18.04
C VAL A 272 -3.35 6.21 18.33
N ARG A 273 -2.50 6.86 17.53
CA ARG A 273 -2.08 8.25 17.75
C ARG A 273 -2.06 9.11 16.51
N ASN A 274 -2.31 10.41 16.66
CA ASN A 274 -2.18 11.38 15.57
C ASN A 274 -3.01 11.05 14.32
N ASN A 275 -4.06 10.22 14.40
CA ASN A 275 -4.84 9.86 13.23
C ASN A 275 -5.99 10.84 13.00
N VAL A 276 -6.33 11.06 11.74
CA VAL A 276 -7.61 11.65 11.35
C VAL A 276 -8.50 10.53 10.83
N ALA A 277 -9.71 10.40 11.39
CA ALA A 277 -10.71 9.46 10.90
C ALA A 277 -12.06 10.14 10.80
N VAL A 278 -12.62 10.19 9.59
CA VAL A 278 -13.91 10.78 9.27
C VAL A 278 -14.81 9.70 8.69
N ALA A 279 -15.73 9.20 9.50
CA ALA A 279 -16.58 8.09 9.16
C ALA A 279 -17.77 8.51 8.29
N SER A 280 -18.15 7.63 7.36
CA SER A 280 -19.43 7.70 6.64
C SER A 280 -20.64 7.67 7.59
N SER A 281 -21.82 8.05 7.08
CA SER A 281 -23.07 7.95 7.84
C SER A 281 -23.31 6.53 8.34
N GLY A 282 -23.69 6.38 9.61
CA GLY A 282 -23.86 5.07 10.26
C GLY A 282 -22.57 4.42 10.79
N ASN A 283 -21.39 4.97 10.47
CA ASN A 283 -20.10 4.41 10.87
C ASN A 283 -19.42 5.23 11.98
N GLN A 284 -18.47 4.59 12.68
CA GLN A 284 -17.64 5.21 13.70
C GLN A 284 -16.22 5.45 13.17
N ALA A 285 -15.59 6.53 13.61
CA ALA A 285 -14.21 6.87 13.28
C ALA A 285 -13.21 5.92 13.95
N LEU A 286 -13.54 5.46 15.16
CA LEU A 286 -12.77 4.47 15.88
C LEU A 286 -13.73 3.52 16.59
N PHE A 287 -13.67 2.24 16.24
CA PHE A 287 -14.57 1.21 16.77
C PHE A 287 -13.82 0.13 17.54
N GLY A 288 -14.44 -0.35 18.62
CA GLY A 288 -13.94 -1.51 19.36
C GLY A 288 -12.63 -1.26 20.10
N ALA A 289 -12.31 -0.01 20.43
CA ALA A 289 -10.99 0.40 20.93
C ALA A 289 -10.87 0.49 22.47
N THR A 290 -11.78 -0.14 23.23
CA THR A 290 -11.74 -0.11 24.71
C THR A 290 -10.43 -0.69 25.25
N GLY A 291 -9.64 0.12 25.97
CA GLY A 291 -8.35 -0.31 26.53
C GLY A 291 -7.15 -0.18 25.58
N VAL A 292 -7.36 0.28 24.35
CA VAL A 292 -6.29 0.69 23.43
C VAL A 292 -5.64 1.98 23.95
N THR A 293 -4.32 2.12 23.79
CA THR A 293 -3.62 3.36 24.15
C THR A 293 -3.83 4.41 23.05
N GLN A 294 -4.39 5.57 23.40
CA GLN A 294 -4.79 6.57 22.40
C GLN A 294 -4.38 7.99 22.82
N SER A 295 -3.99 8.82 21.85
CA SER A 295 -3.77 10.26 22.07
C SER A 295 -3.79 11.02 20.73
N ASN A 296 -4.19 12.30 20.76
CA ASN A 296 -4.09 13.21 19.61
C ASN A 296 -4.76 12.68 18.32
N ASN A 297 -5.89 11.98 18.41
CA ASN A 297 -6.65 11.59 17.22
C ASN A 297 -7.80 12.58 16.98
N LEU A 298 -8.03 12.98 15.72
CA LEU A 298 -9.23 13.68 15.30
C LEU A 298 -10.25 12.66 14.76
N LEU A 299 -11.32 12.43 15.52
CA LEU A 299 -12.30 11.37 15.26
C LEU A 299 -13.69 11.97 15.03
N LEU A 300 -14.22 11.82 13.81
CA LEU A 300 -15.54 12.31 13.41
C LEU A 300 -16.45 11.16 12.98
N ASN A 301 -17.53 10.92 13.73
CA ASN A 301 -18.47 9.84 13.47
C ASN A 301 -19.60 10.25 12.50
N GLY A 302 -20.29 9.26 11.92
CA GLY A 302 -21.66 9.42 11.43
C GLY A 302 -21.84 10.39 10.27
N GLY A 303 -20.87 10.52 9.37
CA GLY A 303 -20.97 11.38 8.18
C GLY A 303 -20.79 12.87 8.48
N ALA A 304 -20.13 13.21 9.59
CA ALA A 304 -19.83 14.60 9.90
C ALA A 304 -18.97 15.26 8.81
N ALA A 305 -19.22 16.55 8.59
CA ALA A 305 -18.43 17.34 7.63
C ALA A 305 -16.97 17.46 8.09
N ALA A 306 -16.05 17.45 7.14
CA ALA A 306 -14.62 17.62 7.36
C ALA A 306 -14.09 18.88 6.65
N PRO A 307 -14.48 20.10 7.09
CA PRO A 307 -14.11 21.35 6.42
C PRO A 307 -12.62 21.71 6.56
N PHE A 308 -11.86 20.88 7.28
CA PHE A 308 -10.45 21.06 7.55
C PHE A 308 -9.53 20.38 6.54
N PHE A 309 -10.09 19.65 5.57
CA PHE A 309 -9.35 19.20 4.41
C PHE A 309 -9.51 20.19 3.27
N THR A 310 -8.47 20.35 2.45
CA THR A 310 -8.50 21.19 1.24
C THR A 310 -9.66 20.80 0.31
N SER A 311 -9.88 19.50 0.08
CA SER A 311 -10.98 19.01 -0.74
C SER A 311 -11.33 17.55 -0.45
N THR A 312 -12.61 17.28 -0.19
CA THR A 312 -13.11 15.92 0.09
C THR A 312 -13.98 15.34 -1.03
N SER A 313 -14.01 15.98 -2.20
CA SER A 313 -14.76 15.56 -3.38
C SER A 313 -14.19 16.20 -4.64
N GLY A 314 -14.49 15.66 -5.82
CA GLY A 314 -13.90 16.24 -7.04
C GLY A 314 -12.43 15.86 -7.14
N ALA A 315 -11.54 16.84 -7.18
CA ALA A 315 -10.11 16.60 -6.94
C ALA A 315 -9.89 16.39 -5.43
N LEU A 316 -9.73 15.14 -5.00
CA LEU A 316 -9.49 14.81 -3.59
C LEU A 316 -8.15 15.33 -3.12
N ASP A 317 -8.15 16.05 -2.01
CA ASP A 317 -6.96 16.59 -1.38
C ASP A 317 -7.15 16.65 0.14
N PHE A 318 -6.46 15.73 0.85
CA PHE A 318 -6.51 15.61 2.29
C PHE A 318 -5.43 16.41 3.02
N HIS A 319 -4.73 17.33 2.35
CA HIS A 319 -3.94 18.33 3.07
C HIS A 319 -4.85 19.15 4.01
N ALA A 320 -4.27 19.62 5.12
CA ALA A 320 -4.98 20.49 6.05
C ALA A 320 -5.28 21.84 5.38
N ALA A 321 -6.55 22.25 5.40
CA ALA A 321 -6.98 23.55 4.94
C ALA A 321 -6.41 24.69 5.82
N ASP A 322 -6.45 25.91 5.30
CA ASP A 322 -6.04 27.10 6.05
C ASP A 322 -6.83 27.27 7.35
N GLY A 323 -6.08 27.41 8.45
CA GLY A 323 -6.66 27.56 9.78
C GLY A 323 -7.19 26.28 10.42
N ALA A 324 -6.90 25.10 9.87
CA ALA A 324 -7.23 23.79 10.47
C ALA A 324 -6.39 23.48 11.72
N THR A 325 -6.53 24.29 12.77
CA THR A 325 -5.75 24.20 14.03
C THR A 325 -5.98 22.91 14.82
N GLN A 326 -7.03 22.16 14.51
CA GLN A 326 -7.26 20.81 15.03
C GLN A 326 -6.38 19.75 14.37
N LEU A 327 -5.72 20.06 13.25
CA LEU A 327 -4.75 19.20 12.58
C LEU A 327 -3.34 19.74 12.73
N ILE A 328 -3.17 21.03 12.44
CA ILE A 328 -1.87 21.71 12.37
C ILE A 328 -1.29 21.88 13.78
N ASP A 329 -0.07 21.40 14.00
CA ASP A 329 0.64 21.42 15.29
C ASP A 329 -0.15 20.80 16.46
N ALA A 330 -1.13 19.93 16.16
CA ALA A 330 -2.04 19.37 17.16
C ALA A 330 -1.63 17.96 17.65
N GLY A 331 -0.61 17.38 17.04
CA GLY A 331 -0.13 16.03 17.29
C GLY A 331 0.91 15.92 18.41
N THR A 332 1.47 14.72 18.54
CA THR A 332 2.60 14.42 19.42
C THR A 332 3.72 13.73 18.64
N SER A 333 4.97 13.89 19.06
CA SER A 333 6.11 13.14 18.51
C SER A 333 6.13 11.66 18.94
N ALA A 334 5.35 11.29 19.96
CA ALA A 334 5.29 9.91 20.44
C ALA A 334 4.67 8.97 19.37
N SER A 335 5.49 8.04 18.85
CA SER A 335 5.11 7.12 17.76
C SER A 335 4.83 7.81 16.42
N ALA A 336 5.14 9.10 16.27
CA ALA A 336 5.05 9.77 14.97
C ALA A 336 6.23 9.34 14.08
N PRO A 337 6.00 9.05 12.79
CA PRO A 337 7.09 8.86 11.84
C PRO A 337 7.85 10.18 11.61
N THR A 338 9.07 10.06 11.12
CA THR A 338 10.01 11.19 10.96
C THR A 338 9.67 12.12 9.79
N ASP A 339 8.79 11.69 8.92
CA ASP A 339 8.31 12.40 7.76
C ASP A 339 6.79 12.23 7.62
N ASP A 340 6.20 12.91 6.64
CA ASP A 340 4.80 12.78 6.24
C ASP A 340 4.66 11.89 4.99
N ILE A 341 3.44 11.75 4.46
CA ILE A 341 3.21 10.98 3.22
C ILE A 341 3.74 11.70 1.97
N GLY A 342 3.62 13.03 1.91
CA GLY A 342 3.98 13.85 0.75
C GLY A 342 3.30 13.45 -0.56
N PHE A 343 2.13 12.80 -0.52
CA PHE A 343 1.44 12.34 -1.72
C PHE A 343 0.88 13.52 -2.56
N ASP A 344 1.13 13.50 -3.87
CA ASP A 344 0.54 14.44 -4.81
C ASP A 344 -0.86 13.97 -5.23
N PRO A 345 -1.94 14.65 -4.81
CA PRO A 345 -3.31 14.24 -5.12
C PRO A 345 -3.61 14.17 -6.63
N ARG A 346 -2.83 14.86 -7.47
CA ARG A 346 -2.97 14.82 -8.94
C ARG A 346 -2.54 13.47 -9.54
N CYS A 347 -1.86 12.62 -8.77
CA CYS A 347 -1.64 11.24 -9.16
C CYS A 347 -2.92 10.40 -9.17
N LEU A 348 -4.04 10.95 -8.70
CA LEU A 348 -5.37 10.39 -8.86
C LEU A 348 -6.22 11.27 -9.78
N LYS A 349 -7.17 10.64 -10.46
CA LYS A 349 -8.21 11.33 -11.23
C LYS A 349 -9.58 10.78 -10.90
N GLN A 350 -10.61 11.58 -11.16
CA GLN A 350 -11.98 11.09 -11.15
C GLN A 350 -12.25 10.19 -12.35
N GLN A 351 -13.12 9.22 -12.17
CA GLN A 351 -13.63 8.34 -13.21
C GLN A 351 -15.10 8.00 -13.00
N SER A 352 -15.72 7.42 -14.02
CA SER A 352 -17.10 6.96 -14.00
C SER A 352 -17.25 5.72 -14.89
N GLY A 353 -18.40 5.03 -14.80
CA GLY A 353 -18.74 3.92 -15.69
C GLY A 353 -17.96 2.61 -15.41
N GLN A 354 -17.49 2.45 -14.18
CA GLN A 354 -16.75 1.26 -13.75
C GLN A 354 -17.71 0.09 -13.45
N ALA A 355 -17.15 -1.14 -13.42
CA ALA A 355 -17.90 -2.35 -13.11
C ALA A 355 -18.54 -2.32 -11.71
N VAL A 356 -17.85 -1.72 -10.74
CA VAL A 356 -18.40 -1.39 -9.43
C VAL A 356 -18.87 0.06 -9.47
N SER A 357 -20.18 0.25 -9.35
CA SER A 357 -20.84 1.55 -9.64
C SER A 357 -20.43 2.69 -8.72
N TRP A 358 -19.93 2.38 -7.52
CA TRP A 358 -19.49 3.37 -6.55
C TRP A 358 -18.01 3.75 -6.66
N TRP A 359 -17.25 3.15 -7.60
CA TRP A 359 -15.89 3.58 -7.89
C TRP A 359 -15.88 4.92 -8.61
N GLN A 360 -15.15 5.89 -8.04
CA GLN A 360 -15.12 7.29 -8.47
C GLN A 360 -13.71 7.80 -8.75
N TYR A 361 -12.67 7.11 -8.32
CA TYR A 361 -11.28 7.55 -8.47
C TYR A 361 -10.44 6.49 -9.15
N ALA A 362 -9.33 6.86 -9.78
CA ALA A 362 -8.32 5.95 -10.32
C ALA A 362 -6.92 6.57 -10.27
N PRO A 363 -5.85 5.76 -10.24
CA PRO A 363 -4.51 6.23 -10.56
C PRO A 363 -4.48 6.91 -11.94
N ASP A 364 -3.94 8.12 -12.03
CA ASP A 364 -3.75 8.78 -13.31
C ASP A 364 -2.40 8.44 -13.94
N TYR A 365 -2.30 7.26 -14.56
CA TYR A 365 -1.07 6.76 -15.19
C TYR A 365 -0.39 7.77 -16.13
N THR A 366 -1.14 8.65 -16.78
CA THR A 366 -0.58 9.72 -17.63
C THR A 366 0.16 10.76 -16.79
N TYR A 367 -0.47 11.26 -15.72
CA TYR A 367 0.16 12.21 -14.81
C TYR A 367 1.35 11.57 -14.09
N ILE A 368 1.17 10.35 -13.57
CA ILE A 368 2.20 9.56 -12.89
C ILE A 368 3.43 9.39 -13.78
N ALA A 369 3.26 9.04 -15.06
CA ALA A 369 4.37 8.97 -16.00
C ALA A 369 5.03 10.34 -16.23
N SER A 370 4.26 11.44 -16.25
CA SER A 370 4.79 12.78 -16.48
C SER A 370 5.63 13.33 -15.32
N VAL A 371 5.42 12.86 -14.09
CA VAL A 371 6.20 13.24 -12.91
C VAL A 371 7.38 12.30 -12.59
N GLY A 372 7.69 11.38 -13.51
CA GLY A 372 8.84 10.46 -13.39
C GLY A 372 8.49 9.09 -12.79
N GLY A 373 7.25 8.63 -12.97
CA GLY A 373 6.74 7.36 -12.45
C GLY A 373 6.15 7.50 -11.05
N ILE A 374 5.90 6.35 -10.40
CA ILE A 374 5.18 6.29 -9.12
C ILE A 374 5.93 7.03 -8.02
N GLU A 375 7.27 6.97 -8.03
CA GLU A 375 8.13 7.72 -7.09
C GLU A 375 7.90 9.24 -7.19
N GLY A 376 7.54 9.75 -8.37
CA GLY A 376 7.21 11.16 -8.57
C GLY A 376 5.96 11.64 -7.85
N CYS A 377 5.09 10.73 -7.42
CA CYS A 377 3.87 11.03 -6.67
C CYS A 377 4.09 11.27 -5.19
N PHE A 378 5.29 11.01 -4.66
CA PHE A 378 5.57 11.10 -3.23
C PHE A 378 6.74 12.06 -3.00
N ARG A 379 6.50 13.10 -2.21
CA ARG A 379 7.42 14.17 -1.85
C ARG A 379 7.38 14.38 -0.33
N PRO A 380 7.73 13.37 0.47
CA PRO A 380 7.64 13.46 1.92
C PRO A 380 8.50 14.60 2.45
N VAL A 381 7.99 15.33 3.42
CA VAL A 381 8.71 16.35 4.18
C VAL A 381 8.95 15.89 5.60
N ALA A 382 9.99 16.42 6.24
CA ALA A 382 10.30 16.08 7.63
C ALA A 382 9.17 16.49 8.57
N ARG A 383 8.93 15.71 9.62
CA ARG A 383 7.97 16.01 10.68
C ARG A 383 8.71 16.24 12.01
N PRO A 384 8.39 17.29 12.79
CA PRO A 384 7.42 18.33 12.47
C PRO A 384 7.98 19.42 11.53
N GLN A 385 7.10 20.11 10.82
CA GLN A 385 7.45 21.37 10.14
C GLN A 385 7.14 22.60 11.01
N GLY A 386 6.18 22.49 11.93
CA GLY A 386 5.80 23.55 12.86
C GLY A 386 6.30 23.33 14.29
N SER A 387 5.48 23.76 15.25
CA SER A 387 5.79 23.65 16.68
C SER A 387 5.57 22.24 17.24
N ALA A 388 4.75 21.42 16.57
CA ALA A 388 4.51 20.03 16.88
C ALA A 388 4.21 19.25 15.59
N ALA A 389 4.06 17.93 15.69
CA ALA A 389 3.62 17.13 14.54
C ALA A 389 2.16 17.47 14.21
N ASP A 390 1.81 17.42 12.93
CA ASP A 390 0.41 17.47 12.53
C ASP A 390 -0.31 16.14 12.81
N ILE A 391 -1.62 16.21 13.00
CA ILE A 391 -2.50 15.03 13.02
C ILE A 391 -2.84 14.67 11.57
N GLY A 392 -2.71 13.39 11.22
CA GLY A 392 -2.99 12.85 9.89
C GLY A 392 -1.72 12.50 9.12
N ALA A 393 -1.93 12.10 7.85
CA ALA A 393 -0.87 11.63 6.97
C ALA A 393 0.06 12.73 6.45
N TYR A 394 -0.44 13.94 6.31
CA TYR A 394 0.32 15.09 5.83
C TYR A 394 0.92 15.89 6.98
N GLU A 395 1.98 16.63 6.66
CA GLU A 395 2.53 17.69 7.49
C GLU A 395 2.49 19.00 6.68
N ARG A 396 1.92 20.06 7.25
CA ARG A 396 1.84 21.37 6.59
C ARG A 396 3.22 22.06 6.65
N PRO A 397 3.82 22.43 5.51
CA PRO A 397 5.09 23.16 5.51
C PRO A 397 5.00 24.50 6.25
N SER A 398 6.07 24.88 6.96
CA SER A 398 6.13 26.16 7.69
C SER A 398 6.03 27.36 6.73
N GLY A 399 5.04 28.23 6.92
CA GLY A 399 4.89 29.49 6.16
C GLY A 399 4.05 29.42 4.89
N GLY A 400 3.39 28.29 4.63
CA GLY A 400 2.33 28.15 3.63
C GLY A 400 0.95 28.42 4.20
#